data_AF-A0A6P0DT09-F1
#
_entry.id   AF-A0A6P0DT09-F1
#
_cell.length_a   1.000
_cell.length_b   1.000
_cell.length_c   1.000
_cell.angle_alpha   90.00
_cell.angle_beta   90.00
_cell.angle_gamma   90.00
#
_symmetry.space_group_name_H-M   'P 1'
#
loop_
_entity.id
_entity.type
_entity.pdbx_description
1 polymer ?
#
loop_
_entity_poly.entity_id
_entity_poly.type
_entity_poly.pdbx_seq_one_letter_code
_entity_poly.pdbx_strand_id
1 'polypeptide(L)'
;PWLATTQLKLADLRGHLAALRAVGVPYTDEMIANAAADAYGQSNPDSEQSSGVVERYGDKTQLSVFDGVKTNVTEMDAMVAYLQVLGELTNAAYENTAAPEQMPNPNN
;
A
#
# COMPACT_ATOMS: atom_id res chain seq x y z
N PRO A 1 -12.63 14.13 10.25
CA PRO A 1 -11.73 14.47 9.12
C PRO A 1 -12.32 13.92 7.81
N TRP A 2 -12.28 14.68 6.71
CA TRP A 2 -13.00 14.34 5.46
C TRP A 2 -12.49 13.05 4.81
N LEU A 3 -11.19 12.78 4.87
CA LEU A 3 -10.55 11.56 4.34
C LEU A 3 -11.15 10.26 4.91
N ALA A 4 -11.58 10.25 6.18
CA ALA A 4 -12.17 9.08 6.85
C ALA A 4 -13.59 8.75 6.34
N THR A 5 -14.17 9.63 5.54
CA THR A 5 -15.55 9.47 5.02
C THR A 5 -15.61 9.45 3.50
N THR A 6 -14.57 9.94 2.82
CA THR A 6 -14.48 9.88 1.36
C THR A 6 -14.09 8.48 0.93
N GLN A 7 -14.89 7.87 0.06
CA GLN A 7 -14.59 6.57 -0.53
C GLN A 7 -13.42 6.67 -1.52
N LEU A 8 -12.53 5.68 -1.46
CA LEU A 8 -11.44 5.57 -2.43
C LEU A 8 -11.97 5.17 -3.81
N LYS A 9 -11.52 5.88 -4.86
CA LYS A 9 -11.87 5.59 -6.26
C LYS A 9 -11.04 4.43 -6.82
N LEU A 10 -11.39 3.21 -6.41
CA LEU A 10 -10.68 1.99 -6.80
C LEU A 10 -10.68 1.73 -8.32
N ALA A 11 -11.72 2.16 -9.04
CA ALA A 11 -11.88 1.89 -10.47
C ALA A 11 -10.77 2.49 -11.36
N ASP A 12 -10.18 3.62 -10.94
CA ASP A 12 -9.17 4.34 -11.73
C ASP A 12 -7.75 3.75 -11.56
N LEU A 13 -7.54 2.91 -10.54
CA LEU A 13 -6.21 2.39 -10.17
C LEU A 13 -5.54 1.63 -11.32
N ARG A 14 -6.31 0.84 -12.08
CA ARG A 14 -5.79 0.13 -13.26
C ARG A 14 -5.16 1.11 -14.27
N GLY A 15 -5.83 2.22 -14.52
CA GLY A 15 -5.35 3.26 -15.43
C GLY A 15 -4.09 3.94 -14.91
N HIS A 16 -4.04 4.22 -13.61
CA HIS A 16 -2.85 4.79 -12.97
C HIS A 16 -1.63 3.85 -13.06
N LEU A 17 -1.79 2.55 -12.75
CA LEU A 17 -0.68 1.60 -12.84
C LEU A 17 -0.20 1.43 -14.29
N ALA A 18 -1.12 1.40 -15.27
CA ALA A 18 -0.76 1.35 -16.68
C ALA A 18 0.01 2.60 -17.13
N ALA A 19 -0.39 3.79 -16.66
CA ALA A 19 0.32 5.04 -16.95
C ALA A 19 1.71 5.07 -16.30
N LEU A 20 1.85 4.62 -15.05
CA LEU A 20 3.14 4.49 -14.37
C LEU A 20 4.05 3.49 -15.09
N ARG A 21 3.49 2.39 -15.60
CA ARG A 21 4.24 1.44 -16.44
C ARG A 21 4.77 2.09 -17.72
N ALA A 22 3.97 2.93 -18.37
CA ALA A 22 4.39 3.63 -19.58
C ALA A 22 5.59 4.56 -19.35
N VAL A 23 5.80 5.03 -18.12
CA VAL A 23 6.97 5.87 -17.74
C VAL A 23 8.08 5.09 -17.04
N GLY A 24 8.01 3.76 -17.03
CA GLY A 24 9.12 2.89 -16.60
C GLY A 24 8.99 2.25 -15.22
N VAL A 25 7.85 2.41 -14.53
CA VAL A 25 7.61 1.67 -13.27
C VAL A 25 7.31 0.20 -13.62
N PRO A 26 7.97 -0.79 -12.98
CA PRO A 26 7.94 -2.19 -13.43
C PRO A 26 6.67 -2.95 -13.02
N TYR A 27 5.48 -2.43 -13.34
CA TYR A 27 4.22 -3.12 -13.10
C TYR A 27 3.98 -4.25 -14.12
N THR A 28 3.58 -5.43 -13.64
CA THR A 28 3.18 -6.56 -14.49
C THR A 28 1.72 -6.43 -14.93
N ASP A 29 1.32 -7.18 -15.97
CA ASP A 29 -0.09 -7.22 -16.40
C ASP A 29 -1.02 -7.73 -15.28
N GLU A 30 -0.55 -8.66 -14.46
CA GLU A 30 -1.31 -9.19 -13.33
C GLU A 30 -1.54 -8.14 -12.25
N MET A 31 -0.52 -7.33 -11.91
CA MET A 31 -0.67 -6.21 -10.95
C MET A 31 -1.68 -5.18 -11.47
N ILE A 32 -1.64 -4.87 -12.76
CA ILE A 32 -2.56 -3.91 -13.38
C ILE A 32 -4.00 -4.46 -13.41
N ALA A 33 -4.17 -5.74 -13.73
CA ALA A 33 -5.47 -6.39 -13.75
C ALA A 33 -6.11 -6.47 -12.36
N ASN A 34 -5.31 -6.70 -11.32
CA ASN A 34 -5.78 -6.84 -9.94
C ASN A 34 -5.75 -5.54 -9.12
N ALA A 35 -5.33 -4.40 -9.68
CA ALA A 35 -5.09 -3.16 -8.95
C ALA A 35 -6.20 -2.77 -7.94
N ALA A 36 -7.46 -2.86 -8.34
CA ALA A 36 -8.59 -2.54 -7.48
C ALA A 36 -8.82 -3.61 -6.39
N ALA A 37 -8.71 -4.89 -6.74
CA ALA A 37 -8.84 -6.00 -5.79
C ALA A 37 -7.70 -5.99 -4.78
N ASP A 38 -6.49 -5.66 -5.22
CA ASP A 38 -5.30 -5.61 -4.37
C ASP A 38 -5.38 -4.45 -3.38
N ALA A 39 -5.76 -3.26 -3.84
CA ALA A 39 -5.98 -2.11 -2.95
C ALA A 39 -7.08 -2.40 -1.92
N TYR A 40 -8.15 -3.09 -2.33
CA TYR A 40 -9.19 -3.52 -1.39
C TYR A 40 -8.68 -4.56 -0.39
N GLY A 41 -7.96 -5.58 -0.84
CA GLY A 41 -7.40 -6.64 0.00
C GLY A 41 -6.36 -6.12 1.01
N GLN A 42 -5.57 -5.11 0.64
CA GLN A 42 -4.61 -4.46 1.54
C GLN A 42 -5.29 -3.74 2.70
N SER A 43 -6.38 -3.04 2.44
CA SER A 43 -7.13 -2.30 3.45
C SER A 43 -8.20 -3.13 4.18
N ASN A 44 -8.43 -4.37 3.74
CA ASN A 44 -9.41 -5.28 4.35
C ASN A 44 -8.83 -6.69 4.53
N PRO A 45 -8.08 -6.95 5.62
CA PRO A 45 -7.37 -8.21 5.85
C PRO A 45 -8.28 -9.44 5.89
N ASP A 46 -9.52 -9.26 6.34
CA ASP A 46 -10.52 -10.31 6.49
C ASP A 46 -11.24 -10.64 5.16
N SER A 47 -10.89 -9.95 4.06
CA SER A 47 -11.51 -10.15 2.75
C SER A 47 -10.91 -11.33 1.97
N GLU A 48 -11.66 -11.90 1.02
CA GLU A 48 -11.15 -12.94 0.13
C GLU A 48 -9.97 -12.43 -0.74
N GLN A 49 -10.00 -11.15 -1.10
CA GLN A 49 -8.98 -10.50 -1.92
C GLN A 49 -7.62 -10.40 -1.22
N SER A 50 -7.58 -10.39 0.11
CA SER A 50 -6.34 -10.25 0.88
C SER A 50 -5.36 -11.40 0.60
N SER A 51 -5.87 -12.62 0.41
CA SER A 51 -5.06 -13.78 0.04
C SER A 51 -4.32 -13.61 -1.28
N GLY A 52 -4.99 -13.06 -2.30
CA GLY A 52 -4.39 -12.79 -3.61
C GLY A 52 -3.31 -11.71 -3.56
N VAL A 53 -3.42 -10.75 -2.64
CA VAL A 53 -2.37 -9.75 -2.39
C VAL A 53 -1.11 -10.43 -1.86
N VAL A 54 -1.25 -11.31 -0.86
CA VAL A 54 -0.11 -12.03 -0.29
C VAL A 54 0.54 -12.94 -1.34
N GLU A 55 -0.26 -13.62 -2.16
CA GLU A 55 0.26 -14.46 -3.24
C GLU A 55 1.10 -13.66 -4.25
N ARG A 56 0.64 -12.46 -4.63
CA ARG A 56 1.33 -11.60 -5.61
C ARG A 56 2.56 -10.89 -5.06
N TYR A 57 2.51 -10.42 -3.81
CA TYR A 57 3.52 -9.50 -3.26
C TYR A 57 4.32 -10.09 -2.08
N GLY A 58 3.92 -11.26 -1.58
CA GLY A 58 4.61 -12.03 -0.54
C GLY A 58 4.13 -11.75 0.88
N ASP A 59 4.55 -12.60 1.82
CA ASP A 59 4.09 -12.62 3.23
C ASP A 59 4.45 -11.36 4.03
N LYS A 60 5.43 -10.59 3.56
CA LYS A 60 5.80 -9.31 4.18
C LYS A 60 4.83 -8.17 3.85
N THR A 61 3.90 -8.38 2.92
CA THR A 61 2.95 -7.35 2.51
C THR A 61 2.07 -6.96 3.69
N GLN A 62 2.01 -5.66 3.99
CA GLN A 62 1.20 -5.17 5.07
C GLN A 62 -0.29 -5.19 4.68
N LEU A 63 -1.09 -5.94 5.42
CA LEU A 63 -2.55 -5.94 5.33
C LEU A 63 -3.10 -5.42 6.66
N SER A 64 -3.87 -4.34 6.64
CA SER A 64 -4.50 -3.83 7.86
C SER A 64 -5.72 -2.97 7.54
N VAL A 65 -6.59 -2.80 8.54
CA VAL A 65 -7.60 -1.75 8.52
C VAL A 65 -6.89 -0.47 8.97
N PHE A 66 -6.34 0.27 8.02
CA PHE A 66 -5.38 1.33 8.29
C PHE A 66 -6.00 2.55 8.97
N ASP A 67 -7.28 2.84 8.69
CA ASP A 67 -8.05 3.90 9.34
C ASP A 67 -8.86 3.43 10.58
N GLY A 68 -8.87 2.12 10.87
CA GLY A 68 -9.61 1.50 11.97
C GLY A 68 -11.10 1.23 11.70
N VAL A 69 -11.62 1.51 10.51
CA VAL A 69 -13.03 1.36 10.13
C VAL A 69 -13.21 0.24 9.10
N LYS A 70 -13.95 -0.81 9.46
CA LYS A 70 -14.12 -2.01 8.61
C LYS A 70 -15.16 -1.91 7.48
N THR A 71 -15.81 -0.74 7.30
CA THR A 71 -17.03 -0.68 6.48
C THR A 71 -16.76 -0.44 5.00
N ASN A 72 -15.80 0.42 4.65
CA ASN A 72 -15.41 0.74 3.26
C ASN A 72 -13.96 1.20 3.24
N VAL A 73 -13.28 1.01 2.09
CA VAL A 73 -11.94 1.58 1.87
C VAL A 73 -12.06 3.08 1.63
N THR A 74 -11.39 3.86 2.47
CA THR A 74 -11.43 5.31 2.42
C THR A 74 -10.14 5.91 1.85
N GLU A 75 -10.17 7.21 1.55
CA GLU A 75 -8.93 7.94 1.24
C GLU A 75 -7.99 8.00 2.45
N MET A 76 -8.50 7.86 3.69
CA MET A 76 -7.65 7.75 4.88
C MET A 76 -6.85 6.45 4.88
N ASP A 77 -7.45 5.32 4.51
CA ASP A 77 -6.73 4.05 4.37
C ASP A 77 -5.58 4.17 3.36
N ALA A 78 -5.84 4.77 2.20
CA ALA A 78 -4.83 4.98 1.16
C ALA A 78 -3.66 5.84 1.66
N MET A 79 -3.95 6.90 2.42
CA MET A 79 -2.91 7.78 2.98
C MET A 79 -2.07 7.07 4.04
N VAL A 80 -2.70 6.34 4.96
CA VAL A 80 -1.95 5.61 6.00
C VAL A 80 -1.12 4.49 5.37
N ALA A 81 -1.66 3.73 4.41
CA ALA A 81 -0.91 2.71 3.68
C ALA A 81 0.32 3.30 2.98
N TYR A 82 0.17 4.45 2.32
CA TYR A 82 1.29 5.15 1.69
C TYR A 82 2.37 5.55 2.70
N LEU A 83 1.97 6.09 3.85
CA LEU A 83 2.92 6.46 4.92
C LEU A 83 3.63 5.25 5.51
N GLN A 84 2.98 4.09 5.62
CA GLN A 84 3.62 2.85 6.08
C GLN A 84 4.68 2.35 5.10
N VAL A 85 4.37 2.35 3.79
CA VAL A 85 5.35 1.99 2.74
C VAL A 85 6.55 2.94 2.76
N LEU A 86 6.32 4.25 2.94
CA LEU A 86 7.41 5.21 3.09
C LEU A 86 8.30 4.92 4.32
N GLY A 87 7.69 4.52 5.44
CA GLY A 87 8.42 4.08 6.63
C GLY A 87 9.29 2.85 6.36
N GLU A 88 8.75 1.84 5.67
CA GLU A 88 9.49 0.62 5.33
C GLU A 88 10.65 0.91 4.37
N LEU A 89 10.43 1.72 3.33
CA LEU A 89 11.50 2.14 2.41
C LEU A 89 12.60 2.93 3.13
N THR A 90 12.21 3.76 4.09
CA THR A 90 13.16 4.49 4.95
C THR A 90 13.98 3.49 5.76
N ASN A 91 13.34 2.52 6.43
CA ASN A 91 14.03 1.49 7.20
C ASN A 91 14.99 0.67 6.31
N ALA A 92 14.53 0.21 5.15
CA ALA A 92 15.32 -0.58 4.21
C ALA A 92 16.58 0.17 3.71
N ALA A 93 16.49 1.49 3.57
CA ALA A 93 17.64 2.32 3.21
C ALA A 93 18.70 2.35 4.32
N TYR A 94 18.31 2.34 5.61
CA TYR A 94 19.28 2.28 6.72
C TYR A 94 19.88 0.89 6.93
N GLU A 95 19.10 -0.18 6.72
CA GLU A 95 19.59 -1.56 6.91
C GLU A 95 20.71 -1.94 5.92
N ASN A 96 20.71 -1.36 4.72
CA ASN A 96 21.63 -1.71 3.64
C ASN A 96 22.71 -0.66 3.36
N THR A 97 22.94 0.30 4.27
CA THR A 97 23.92 1.38 4.06
C THR A 97 25.01 1.39 5.13
N ALA A 98 26.26 1.65 4.73
CA ALA A 98 27.36 2.04 5.63
C ALA A 98 27.22 3.48 6.16
N ALA A 99 25.99 3.95 6.35
CA ALA A 99 25.70 5.33 6.70
C ALA A 99 26.19 5.62 8.13
N PRO A 100 26.91 6.74 8.36
CA PRO A 100 27.36 7.09 9.71
C PRO A 100 26.20 7.56 10.61
N GLU A 101 25.05 7.90 10.02
CA GLU A 101 23.86 8.33 10.75
C GLU A 101 22.98 7.13 11.10
N GLN A 102 22.70 6.99 12.40
CA GLN A 102 21.77 5.99 12.91
C GLN A 102 20.33 6.40 12.63
N MET A 103 19.45 5.40 12.46
CA MET A 103 18.01 5.63 12.39
C MET A 103 17.55 6.46 13.59
N PRO A 104 16.74 7.52 13.38
CA PRO A 104 16.16 8.29 14.48
C PRO A 104 15.37 7.37 15.41
N ASN A 105 15.59 7.48 16.72
CA ASN A 105 14.79 6.72 17.71
C ASN A 105 13.35 7.24 17.70
N PRO A 106 12.35 6.44 17.31
CA PRO A 106 10.96 6.88 17.23
C PRO A 106 10.33 7.18 18.60
N ASN A 107 11.03 6.91 19.71
CA ASN A 107 10.55 7.12 21.08
C ASN A 107 11.24 8.29 21.82
N ASN A 108 11.97 9.17 21.11
CA ASN A 108 12.58 10.37 21.69
C ASN A 108 11.69 11.61 21.59
#